data_AF-K1ZBE4-F1
#
_entry.id   AF-K1ZBE4-F1
#
_cell.length_a   1.000
_cell.length_b   1.000
_cell.length_c   1.000
_cell.angle_alpha   90.00
_cell.angle_beta   90.00
_cell.angle_gamma   90.00
#
_symmetry.space_group_name_H-M   'P 1'
#
loop_
_entity.id
_entity.type
_entity.pdbx_description
1 polymer ?
#
loop_
_entity_poly.entity_id
_entity_poly.type
_entity_poly.pdbx_seq_one_letter_code
_entity_poly.pdbx_strand_id
1 'polypeptide(L)'
;MEFTREIYWNVGHGAMTLVPMYLLAALAIGLLVRGALQRIPVYKQGLPLNRTDQLGRRIAIMLENVLLQQKVTRVPWPGFLHTLFFWGCGLLVVGTTLIVVQADFTDLLFNVKFLKGTFYKFFSIVLDLAGLICIIMLGGLLMRRYFFAPEGLEAKKDDAIMHGLMFTILVTQTLPGSLSGICHRQAAVTDEGRQSTGGSRRY
;
A
#
# COMPACT_ATOMS: atom_id res chain seq x y z
N MET A 1 -9.37 27.29 1.86
CA MET A 1 -8.16 26.55 2.26
C MET A 1 -7.94 25.41 1.29
N GLU A 2 -6.73 25.27 0.73
CA GLU A 2 -6.38 24.09 -0.05
C GLU A 2 -6.06 22.93 0.89
N PHE A 3 -6.71 21.78 0.69
CA PHE A 3 -6.46 20.58 1.50
C PHE A 3 -5.22 19.85 0.98
N THR A 4 -4.15 19.83 1.75
CA THR A 4 -2.91 19.10 1.44
C THR A 4 -2.24 18.66 2.73
N ARG A 5 -1.53 17.53 2.70
CA ARG A 5 -0.73 17.05 3.84
C ARG A 5 0.72 17.48 3.68
N GLU A 6 1.35 17.90 4.78
CA GLU A 6 2.79 18.05 4.85
C GLU A 6 3.46 16.68 4.90
N ILE A 7 4.26 16.39 3.88
CA ILE A 7 5.05 15.16 3.77
C ILE A 7 6.36 15.41 4.51
N TYR A 8 6.80 14.45 5.33
CA TYR A 8 8.01 14.53 6.18
C TYR A 8 7.95 15.48 7.40
N TRP A 9 6.75 15.84 7.89
CA TRP A 9 6.60 16.68 9.08
C TRP A 9 7.37 16.18 10.34
N ASN A 10 7.55 14.85 10.47
CA ASN A 10 8.22 14.21 11.60
C ASN A 10 9.64 13.70 11.26
N VAL A 11 10.15 13.98 10.06
CA VAL A 11 11.48 13.52 9.64
C VAL A 11 12.39 14.73 9.59
N GLY A 12 13.49 14.68 10.36
CA GLY A 12 14.51 15.72 10.28
C GLY A 12 15.08 15.80 8.86
N HIS A 13 15.33 17.00 8.36
CA HIS A 13 15.92 17.23 7.03
C HIS A 13 17.46 17.21 7.05
N GLY A 14 18.07 16.80 8.17
CA GLY A 14 19.51 16.76 8.33
C GLY A 14 20.15 15.54 7.66
N ALA A 15 21.46 15.63 7.40
CA ALA A 15 22.21 14.51 6.82
C ALA A 15 22.15 13.24 7.71
N MET A 16 22.08 13.41 9.03
CA MET A 16 22.04 12.31 10.00
C MET A 16 20.77 11.43 9.90
N THR A 17 19.68 11.95 9.33
CA THR A 17 18.43 11.20 9.13
C THR A 17 18.28 10.73 7.69
N LEU A 18 18.62 11.57 6.71
CA LEU A 18 18.47 11.24 5.29
C LEU A 18 19.48 10.17 4.82
N VAL A 19 20.74 10.25 5.26
CA VAL A 19 21.79 9.32 4.80
C VAL A 19 21.47 7.87 5.21
N PRO A 20 21.17 7.56 6.49
CA PRO A 20 20.80 6.19 6.87
C PRO A 20 19.53 5.70 6.17
N MET A 21 18.54 6.57 5.97
CA MET A 21 17.28 6.21 5.29
C MET A 21 17.55 5.72 3.86
N TYR A 22 18.30 6.49 3.06
CA TYR A 22 18.60 6.11 1.68
C TYR A 22 19.57 4.93 1.60
N LEU A 23 20.52 4.79 2.53
CA LEU A 23 21.39 3.61 2.61
C LEU A 23 20.61 2.32 2.89
N LEU A 24 19.66 2.35 3.84
CA LEU A 24 18.80 1.20 4.13
C LEU A 24 17.88 0.88 2.95
N ALA A 25 17.33 1.89 2.28
CA ALA A 25 16.53 1.70 1.06
C ALA A 25 17.36 1.04 -0.05
N ALA A 26 18.57 1.53 -0.30
CA ALA A 26 19.48 0.96 -1.29
C ALA A 26 19.87 -0.49 -0.94
N LEU A 27 20.15 -0.77 0.34
CA LEU A 27 20.43 -2.11 0.83
C LEU A 27 19.24 -3.06 0.62
N ALA A 28 18.03 -2.62 0.97
CA ALA A 28 16.80 -3.40 0.80
C ALA A 28 16.55 -3.74 -0.68
N ILE A 29 16.70 -2.76 -1.58
CA ILE A 29 16.61 -2.96 -3.02
C ILE A 29 17.69 -3.94 -3.50
N GLY A 30 18.93 -3.79 -3.04
CA GLY A 30 20.04 -4.68 -3.40
C GLY A 30 19.78 -6.14 -2.99
N LEU A 31 19.26 -6.37 -1.78
CA LEU A 31 18.86 -7.69 -1.31
C LEU A 31 17.69 -8.27 -2.11
N LEU A 32 16.70 -7.46 -2.45
CA LEU A 32 15.56 -7.86 -3.28
C LEU A 32 16.02 -8.29 -4.68
N VAL A 33 16.88 -7.49 -5.32
CA VAL A 33 17.44 -7.82 -6.65
C VAL A 33 18.27 -9.09 -6.58
N ARG A 34 19.15 -9.24 -5.59
CA ARG A 34 19.93 -10.47 -5.39
C ARG A 34 19.04 -11.69 -5.20
N GLY A 35 18.01 -11.58 -4.36
CA GLY A 35 17.04 -12.67 -4.13
C GLY A 35 16.28 -13.04 -5.41
N ALA A 36 15.85 -12.06 -6.19
CA ALA A 36 15.21 -12.29 -7.47
C ALA A 36 16.13 -13.00 -8.47
N LEU A 37 17.39 -12.56 -8.58
CA LEU A 37 18.40 -13.19 -9.45
C LEU A 37 18.69 -14.64 -9.03
N GLN A 38 18.75 -14.93 -7.72
CA GLN A 38 18.94 -16.29 -7.21
C GLN A 38 17.78 -17.24 -7.52
N ARG A 39 16.56 -16.72 -7.76
CA ARG A 39 15.39 -17.53 -8.14
C ARG A 39 15.34 -17.86 -9.63
N ILE A 40 16.01 -17.08 -10.48
CA ILE A 40 16.01 -17.29 -11.94
C ILE A 40 16.49 -18.70 -12.32
N PRO A 41 17.60 -19.24 -11.79
CA PRO A 41 18.03 -20.61 -12.07
C PRO A 41 16.97 -21.66 -11.72
N VAL A 42 16.25 -21.50 -10.61
CA VAL A 42 15.18 -22.43 -10.19
C VAL A 42 14.04 -22.45 -11.21
N TYR A 43 13.60 -21.27 -11.68
CA TYR A 43 12.57 -21.20 -12.73
C TYR A 43 13.04 -21.71 -14.10
N LYS A 44 14.36 -21.77 -14.32
CA LYS A 44 14.96 -22.31 -15.55
C LYS A 44 15.11 -23.85 -15.54
N GLN A 45 14.80 -24.54 -14.44
CA GLN A 45 14.85 -26.01 -14.36
C GLN A 45 13.73 -26.71 -15.15
N GLY A 46 12.73 -25.98 -15.64
CA GLY A 46 11.69 -26.54 -16.50
C GLY A 46 12.18 -27.01 -17.87
N LEU A 47 11.32 -27.73 -18.59
CA LEU A 47 11.59 -28.24 -19.94
C LEU A 47 12.06 -27.14 -20.91
N PRO A 48 12.89 -27.50 -21.92
CA PRO A 48 13.31 -26.56 -22.95
C PRO A 48 12.08 -26.03 -23.68
N LEU A 49 11.80 -24.74 -23.49
CA LEU A 49 10.69 -24.02 -24.10
C LEU A 49 11.26 -22.83 -24.87
N ASN A 50 10.83 -22.67 -26.12
CA ASN A 50 11.06 -21.42 -26.83
C ASN A 50 10.30 -20.32 -26.08
N ARG A 51 11.01 -19.30 -25.60
CA ARG A 51 10.44 -18.24 -24.75
C ARG A 51 10.11 -16.97 -25.52
N THR A 52 10.60 -16.88 -26.75
CA THR A 52 10.45 -15.73 -27.64
C THR A 52 9.40 -15.96 -28.72
N ASP A 53 8.72 -17.11 -28.72
CA ASP A 53 7.60 -17.36 -29.62
C ASP A 53 6.33 -16.64 -29.10
N GLN A 54 5.57 -16.06 -30.02
CA GLN A 54 4.25 -15.47 -29.74
C GLN A 54 4.24 -14.47 -28.55
N LEU A 55 5.25 -13.61 -28.46
CA LEU A 55 5.43 -12.65 -27.35
C LEU A 55 4.15 -11.87 -27.02
N GLY A 56 3.45 -11.34 -28.03
CA GLY A 56 2.20 -10.60 -27.82
C GLY A 56 1.12 -11.43 -27.15
N ARG A 57 0.91 -12.68 -27.58
CA ARG A 57 -0.07 -13.58 -26.98
C ARG A 57 0.31 -13.95 -25.55
N ARG A 58 1.60 -14.21 -25.29
CA ARG A 58 2.11 -14.53 -23.94
C ARG A 58 1.95 -13.35 -22.98
N ILE A 59 2.25 -12.13 -23.43
CA ILE A 59 2.07 -10.90 -22.64
C ILE A 59 0.59 -10.68 -22.35
N ALA A 60 -0.29 -10.84 -23.34
CA ALA A 60 -1.73 -10.70 -23.14
C ALA A 60 -2.25 -11.70 -22.09
N ILE A 61 -1.89 -12.99 -22.22
CA ILE A 61 -2.26 -14.02 -21.25
C ILE A 61 -1.66 -13.71 -19.87
N MET A 62 -0.44 -13.21 -19.79
CA MET A 62 0.19 -12.82 -18.52
C MET A 62 -0.60 -11.68 -17.86
N LEU A 63 -0.90 -10.60 -18.59
CA LEU A 63 -1.67 -9.47 -18.09
C LEU A 63 -3.07 -9.90 -17.65
N GLU A 64 -3.73 -10.74 -18.45
CA GLU A 64 -5.05 -11.29 -18.13
C GLU A 64 -5.00 -12.09 -16.82
N ASN A 65 -4.03 -13.00 -16.68
CA ASN A 65 -3.88 -13.80 -15.45
C ASN A 65 -3.56 -12.93 -14.22
N VAL A 66 -2.74 -11.89 -14.37
CA VAL A 66 -2.33 -11.00 -13.27
C VAL A 66 -3.47 -10.07 -12.85
N LEU A 67 -4.14 -9.43 -13.80
CA LEU A 67 -5.19 -8.45 -13.51
C LEU A 67 -6.49 -9.13 -13.10
N LEU A 68 -6.90 -10.19 -13.79
CA LEU A 68 -8.16 -10.87 -13.49
C LEU A 68 -8.02 -11.95 -12.42
N GLN A 69 -6.79 -12.26 -11.96
CA GLN A 69 -6.53 -13.29 -10.95
C GLN A 69 -7.17 -14.66 -11.30
N GLN A 70 -7.31 -14.97 -12.60
CA GLN A 70 -8.15 -16.07 -13.12
C GLN A 70 -7.84 -17.44 -12.51
N LYS A 71 -6.58 -17.70 -12.15
CA LYS A 71 -6.19 -18.98 -11.55
C LYS A 71 -6.62 -19.08 -10.09
N VAL A 72 -6.61 -17.97 -9.37
CA VAL A 72 -6.90 -17.90 -7.94
C VAL A 72 -8.42 -17.90 -7.68
N THR A 73 -9.19 -17.29 -8.58
CA THR A 73 -10.66 -17.23 -8.50
C THR A 73 -11.35 -18.55 -8.82
N ARG A 74 -10.62 -19.59 -9.26
CA ARG A 74 -11.17 -20.94 -9.46
C ARG A 74 -11.74 -21.57 -8.19
N VAL A 75 -11.24 -21.16 -7.02
CA VAL A 75 -11.79 -21.57 -5.72
C VAL A 75 -12.51 -20.36 -5.12
N PRO A 76 -13.85 -20.31 -5.13
CA PRO A 76 -14.61 -19.05 -5.01
C PRO A 76 -14.37 -18.31 -3.70
N TRP A 77 -14.37 -19.02 -2.56
CA TRP A 77 -14.21 -18.40 -1.24
C TRP A 77 -12.81 -17.78 -1.02
N PRO A 78 -11.70 -18.55 -1.04
CA PRO A 78 -10.35 -17.97 -0.90
C PRO A 78 -9.97 -17.09 -2.09
N GLY A 79 -10.49 -17.39 -3.28
CA GLY A 79 -10.23 -16.64 -4.50
C GLY A 79 -10.77 -15.22 -4.42
N PHE A 80 -11.98 -15.04 -3.89
CA PHE A 80 -12.56 -13.72 -3.65
C PHE A 80 -11.75 -12.90 -2.66
N LEU A 81 -11.43 -13.46 -1.49
CA LEU A 81 -10.61 -12.79 -0.47
C LEU A 81 -9.25 -12.38 -1.03
N HIS A 82 -8.58 -13.27 -1.78
CA HIS A 82 -7.27 -12.99 -2.35
C HIS A 82 -7.33 -11.94 -3.46
N THR A 83 -8.37 -11.93 -4.28
CA THR A 83 -8.53 -10.95 -5.37
C THR A 83 -8.76 -9.55 -4.80
N LEU A 84 -9.63 -9.40 -3.79
CA LEU A 84 -9.82 -8.12 -3.11
C LEU A 84 -8.56 -7.67 -2.39
N PHE A 85 -7.84 -8.60 -1.75
CA PHE A 85 -6.56 -8.30 -1.11
C PHE A 85 -5.52 -7.80 -2.13
N PHE A 86 -5.39 -8.46 -3.27
CA PHE A 86 -4.47 -8.09 -4.35
C PHE A 86 -4.76 -6.68 -4.89
N TRP A 87 -6.01 -6.38 -5.20
CA TRP A 87 -6.39 -5.06 -5.72
C TRP A 87 -6.32 -3.95 -4.67
N GLY A 88 -6.64 -4.25 -3.41
CA GLY A 88 -6.42 -3.32 -2.30
C GLY A 88 -4.93 -2.98 -2.15
N CYS A 89 -4.05 -4.00 -2.16
CA CYS A 89 -2.60 -3.77 -2.13
C CYS A 89 -2.12 -3.01 -3.37
N GLY A 90 -2.66 -3.31 -4.55
CA GLY A 90 -2.36 -2.59 -5.79
C GLY A 90 -2.70 -1.10 -5.69
N LEU A 91 -3.87 -0.76 -5.14
CA LEU A 91 -4.25 0.63 -4.89
C LEU A 91 -3.32 1.32 -3.89
N LEU A 92 -2.94 0.65 -2.81
CA LEU A 92 -1.96 1.18 -1.84
C LEU A 92 -0.61 1.45 -2.49
N VAL A 93 -0.10 0.52 -3.31
CA VAL A 93 1.16 0.69 -4.04
C VAL A 93 1.09 1.87 -5.00
N VAL A 94 0.01 2.00 -5.77
CA VAL A 94 -0.20 3.15 -6.66
C VAL A 94 -0.24 4.45 -5.84
N GLY A 95 -0.95 4.46 -4.71
CA GLY A 95 -1.02 5.58 -3.80
C GLY A 95 0.34 6.03 -3.27
N THR A 96 1.11 5.10 -2.71
CA THR A 96 2.47 5.37 -2.22
C THR A 96 3.39 5.83 -3.35
N THR A 97 3.27 5.25 -4.55
CA THR A 97 4.06 5.67 -5.71
C THR A 97 3.75 7.12 -6.11
N LEU A 98 2.49 7.53 -6.11
CA LEU A 98 2.11 8.93 -6.39
C LEU A 98 2.67 9.89 -5.34
N ILE A 99 2.71 9.49 -4.06
CA ILE A 99 3.32 10.28 -2.99
C ILE A 99 4.82 10.43 -3.21
N VAL A 100 5.54 9.34 -3.52
CA VAL A 100 6.98 9.36 -3.82
C VAL A 100 7.26 10.22 -5.05
N VAL A 101 6.49 10.06 -6.12
CA VAL A 101 6.61 10.89 -7.34
C VAL A 101 6.41 12.36 -7.00
N GLN A 102 5.44 12.71 -6.16
CA GLN A 102 5.29 14.10 -5.73
C GLN A 102 6.46 14.57 -4.87
N ALA A 103 6.79 13.86 -3.80
CA ALA A 103 7.69 14.35 -2.76
C ALA A 103 9.15 14.33 -3.18
N ASP A 104 9.60 13.22 -3.79
CA ASP A 104 11.01 12.99 -4.11
C ASP A 104 11.37 13.43 -5.55
N PHE A 105 10.38 13.58 -6.45
CA PHE A 105 10.65 14.01 -7.83
C PHE A 105 10.06 15.38 -8.12
N THR A 106 8.73 15.54 -8.09
CA THR A 106 8.10 16.76 -8.61
C THR A 106 8.32 17.97 -7.70
N ASP A 107 8.17 17.82 -6.40
CA ASP A 107 8.38 18.90 -5.43
C ASP A 107 9.87 19.24 -5.32
N LEU A 108 10.73 18.22 -5.28
CA LEU A 108 12.18 18.40 -5.17
C LEU A 108 12.82 19.03 -6.42
N LEU A 109 12.42 18.60 -7.62
CA LEU A 109 13.03 19.06 -8.87
C LEU A 109 12.32 20.27 -9.49
N PHE A 110 10.99 20.36 -9.35
CA PHE A 110 10.17 21.36 -10.03
C PHE A 110 9.34 22.23 -9.08
N ASN A 111 9.34 21.98 -7.77
CA ASN A 111 8.49 22.66 -6.77
C ASN A 111 6.99 22.61 -7.10
N VAL A 112 6.53 21.55 -7.81
CA VAL A 112 5.12 21.38 -8.19
C VAL A 112 4.46 20.31 -7.32
N LYS A 113 3.37 20.68 -6.65
CA LYS A 113 2.55 19.80 -5.81
C LYS A 113 1.18 19.60 -6.45
N PHE A 114 0.84 18.36 -6.81
CA PHE A 114 -0.41 18.03 -7.51
C PHE A 114 -1.47 17.35 -6.61
N LEU A 115 -1.08 16.73 -5.49
CA LEU A 115 -1.95 16.15 -4.46
C LEU A 115 -2.51 17.26 -3.55
N LYS A 116 -3.39 18.09 -4.10
CA LYS A 116 -4.03 19.20 -3.38
C LYS A 116 -5.55 19.24 -3.58
N GLY A 117 -6.24 19.91 -2.68
CA GLY A 117 -7.67 20.23 -2.78
C GLY A 117 -8.57 18.99 -2.80
N THR A 118 -9.51 18.96 -3.74
CA THR A 118 -10.49 17.87 -3.88
C THR A 118 -9.85 16.55 -4.31
N PHE A 119 -8.79 16.61 -5.13
CA PHE A 119 -8.07 15.41 -5.57
C PHE A 119 -7.43 14.69 -4.38
N TYR A 120 -6.78 15.43 -3.47
CA TYR A 120 -6.23 14.88 -2.23
C TYR A 120 -7.30 14.22 -1.35
N LYS A 121 -8.50 14.80 -1.24
CA LYS A 121 -9.60 14.21 -0.43
C LYS A 121 -10.05 12.85 -0.99
N PHE A 122 -10.29 12.78 -2.30
CA PHE A 122 -10.68 11.52 -2.94
C PHE A 122 -9.57 10.48 -2.80
N PHE A 123 -8.33 10.88 -3.07
CA PHE A 123 -7.14 10.05 -2.90
C PHE A 123 -7.04 9.47 -1.48
N SER A 124 -7.19 10.30 -0.44
CA SER A 124 -7.11 9.85 0.96
C SER A 124 -8.20 8.83 1.28
N ILE A 125 -9.45 9.09 0.92
CA ILE A 125 -10.58 8.19 1.21
C ILE A 125 -10.39 6.84 0.50
N VAL A 126 -9.92 6.86 -0.75
CA VAL A 126 -9.65 5.64 -1.52
C VAL A 126 -8.56 4.80 -0.86
N LEU A 127 -7.46 5.42 -0.41
CA LEU A 127 -6.38 4.69 0.26
C LEU A 127 -6.78 4.16 1.65
N ASP A 128 -7.54 4.94 2.43
CA ASP A 128 -8.04 4.50 3.72
C ASP A 128 -8.98 3.29 3.57
N LEU A 129 -9.88 3.32 2.58
CA LEU A 129 -10.76 2.20 2.29
C LEU A 129 -9.99 0.98 1.75
N ALA A 130 -9.01 1.19 0.87
CA ALA A 130 -8.15 0.12 0.37
C ALA A 130 -7.37 -0.56 1.51
N GLY A 131 -6.81 0.22 2.43
CA GLY A 131 -6.14 -0.29 3.63
C GLY A 131 -7.06 -1.11 4.52
N LEU A 132 -8.27 -0.62 4.79
CA LEU A 132 -9.26 -1.34 5.59
C LEU A 132 -9.68 -2.66 4.92
N ILE A 133 -9.94 -2.65 3.61
CA ILE A 133 -10.23 -3.86 2.84
C ILE A 133 -9.07 -4.85 2.95
N CYS A 134 -7.82 -4.41 2.79
CA CYS A 134 -6.65 -5.28 2.94
C CYS A 134 -6.57 -5.93 4.32
N ILE A 135 -6.83 -5.19 5.40
CA ILE A 135 -6.83 -5.73 6.78
C ILE A 135 -7.91 -6.81 6.93
N ILE A 136 -9.14 -6.52 6.50
CA ILE A 136 -10.27 -7.46 6.62
C ILE A 136 -10.00 -8.73 5.80
N MET A 137 -9.56 -8.59 4.55
CA MET A 137 -9.32 -9.72 3.66
C MET A 137 -8.13 -10.57 4.13
N LEU A 138 -7.05 -9.94 4.60
CA LEU A 138 -5.93 -10.66 5.21
C LEU A 138 -6.37 -11.40 6.46
N GLY A 139 -7.17 -10.76 7.33
CA GLY A 139 -7.77 -11.40 8.50
C GLY A 139 -8.59 -12.64 8.12
N GLY A 140 -9.43 -12.55 7.08
CA GLY A 140 -10.18 -13.70 6.56
C GLY A 140 -9.29 -14.83 6.03
N LEU A 141 -8.20 -14.50 5.32
CA LEU A 141 -7.23 -15.50 4.83
C LEU A 141 -6.47 -16.16 5.98
N LEU A 142 -6.09 -15.41 7.02
CA LEU A 142 -5.47 -15.97 8.23
C LEU A 142 -6.44 -16.82 9.02
N MET A 143 -7.69 -16.38 9.16
CA MET A 143 -8.74 -17.17 9.83
C MET A 143 -8.92 -18.52 9.13
N ARG A 144 -8.99 -18.53 7.80
CA ARG A 144 -9.02 -19.77 7.02
C ARG A 144 -7.76 -20.63 7.25
N ARG A 145 -6.58 -20.02 7.33
CA ARG A 145 -5.32 -20.77 7.48
C ARG A 145 -5.14 -21.39 8.86
N TYR A 146 -5.56 -20.71 9.94
CA TYR A 146 -5.30 -21.14 11.32
C TYR A 146 -6.50 -21.80 12.01
N PHE A 147 -7.74 -21.43 11.66
CA PHE A 147 -8.94 -21.98 12.30
C PHE A 147 -9.67 -23.01 11.41
N PHE A 148 -9.64 -22.82 10.09
CA PHE A 148 -10.30 -23.73 9.12
C PHE A 148 -9.29 -24.33 8.14
N ALA A 149 -8.17 -24.83 8.70
CA ALA A 149 -7.03 -25.31 7.92
C ALA A 149 -7.46 -26.47 6.99
N PRO A 150 -7.27 -26.34 5.66
CA PRO A 150 -7.49 -27.44 4.73
C PRO A 150 -6.49 -28.56 4.98
N GLU A 151 -6.91 -29.81 4.75
CA GLU A 151 -6.03 -30.97 4.84
C GLU A 151 -4.81 -30.81 3.90
N GLY A 152 -3.60 -30.98 4.43
CA GLY A 152 -2.35 -30.90 3.66
C GLY A 152 -1.61 -29.55 3.63
N LEU A 153 -2.08 -28.53 4.36
CA LEU A 153 -1.36 -27.26 4.51
C LEU A 153 -0.49 -27.27 5.78
N GLU A 154 0.81 -27.54 5.62
CA GLU A 154 1.77 -27.35 6.72
C GLU A 154 2.02 -25.87 6.98
N ALA A 155 1.63 -25.38 8.16
CA ALA A 155 1.93 -24.03 8.59
C ALA A 155 3.41 -23.90 8.98
N LYS A 156 4.22 -23.33 8.08
CA LYS A 156 5.61 -23.01 8.40
C LYS A 156 5.70 -21.72 9.22
N LYS A 157 6.72 -21.65 10.08
CA LYS A 157 7.01 -20.44 10.86
C LYS A 157 7.28 -19.23 9.97
N ASP A 158 7.97 -19.43 8.85
CA ASP A 158 8.26 -18.38 7.88
C ASP A 158 6.99 -17.76 7.30
N ASP A 159 5.98 -18.58 7.00
CA ASP A 159 4.69 -18.08 6.54
C ASP A 159 4.06 -17.21 7.63
N ALA A 160 4.00 -17.68 8.87
CA ALA A 160 3.42 -16.91 9.97
C ALA A 160 4.10 -15.55 10.18
N ILE A 161 5.43 -15.51 10.08
CA ILE A 161 6.22 -14.27 10.18
C ILE A 161 5.85 -13.32 9.05
N MET A 162 5.83 -13.79 7.80
CA MET A 162 5.54 -12.92 6.65
C MET A 162 4.12 -12.36 6.69
N HIS A 163 3.13 -13.17 7.07
CA HIS A 163 1.75 -12.69 7.21
C HIS A 163 1.60 -11.73 8.40
N GLY A 164 2.29 -12.00 9.51
CA GLY A 164 2.35 -11.11 10.67
C GLY A 164 2.93 -9.75 10.31
N LEU A 165 4.09 -9.71 9.64
CA LEU A 165 4.72 -8.48 9.17
C LEU A 165 3.80 -7.70 8.23
N MET A 166 3.15 -8.38 7.27
CA MET A 166 2.23 -7.74 6.34
C MET A 166 1.02 -7.14 7.06
N PHE A 167 0.45 -7.86 8.04
CA PHE A 167 -0.65 -7.35 8.86
C PHE A 167 -0.23 -6.14 9.70
N THR A 168 0.95 -6.19 10.34
CA THR A 168 1.50 -5.06 11.09
C THR A 168 1.68 -3.83 10.20
N ILE A 169 2.24 -3.99 9.00
CA ILE A 169 2.41 -2.86 8.05
C ILE A 169 1.06 -2.29 7.61
N LEU A 170 0.03 -3.12 7.39
CA LEU A 170 -1.32 -2.67 7.03
C LEU A 170 -2.01 -1.92 8.19
N VAL A 171 -1.87 -2.40 9.42
CA VAL A 171 -2.43 -1.73 10.60
C VAL A 171 -1.73 -0.40 10.84
N THR A 172 -0.39 -0.38 10.82
CA THR A 172 0.39 0.83 11.08
C THR A 172 0.19 1.94 10.05
N GLN A 173 -0.14 1.63 8.79
CA GLN A 173 -0.46 2.66 7.80
C GLN A 173 -1.90 3.16 7.90
N THR A 174 -2.86 2.29 8.25
CA THR A 174 -4.30 2.63 8.26
C THR A 174 -4.70 3.36 9.54
N LEU A 175 -4.11 3.00 10.69
CA LEU A 175 -4.46 3.56 12.00
C LEU A 175 -4.14 5.07 12.13
N PRO A 176 -2.97 5.58 11.71
CA PRO A 176 -2.65 7.00 11.81
C PRO A 176 -3.45 7.88 10.85
N GLY A 177 -3.82 7.36 9.68
CA GLY A 177 -4.67 8.07 8.70
C GLY A 177 -6.10 8.26 9.19
N SER A 178 -6.70 7.17 9.72
CA SER A 178 -8.03 7.18 10.35
C SER A 178 -8.13 8.18 11.53
N LEU A 179 -7.10 8.24 12.38
CA LEU A 179 -7.04 9.21 13.49
C LEU A 179 -6.78 10.66 13.03
N SER A 180 -5.96 10.86 11.98
CA SER A 180 -5.68 12.18 11.44
C SER A 180 -6.91 12.82 10.77
N GLY A 181 -7.75 12.02 10.10
CA GLY A 181 -9.03 12.46 9.56
C GLY A 181 -10.05 12.88 10.64
N ILE A 182 -9.98 12.27 11.83
CA ILE A 182 -10.79 12.65 13.00
C ILE A 182 -10.22 13.93 13.65
N CYS A 183 -8.89 14.04 13.77
CA CYS A 183 -8.22 15.16 14.41
C CYS A 183 -8.35 16.48 13.61
N HIS A 184 -8.21 16.44 12.28
CA HIS A 184 -8.47 17.61 11.43
C HIS A 184 -9.95 18.01 11.40
N ARG A 185 -10.87 17.05 11.55
CA ARG A 185 -12.32 17.32 11.64
C ARG A 185 -12.69 17.98 12.98
N GLN A 186 -12.03 17.61 14.07
CA GLN A 186 -12.23 18.26 15.37
C GLN A 186 -11.70 19.69 15.40
N ALA A 187 -10.55 19.96 14.76
CA ALA A 187 -10.00 21.33 14.65
C ALA A 187 -10.92 22.27 13.85
N ALA A 188 -11.56 21.78 12.78
CA ALA A 188 -12.50 22.58 12.00
C ALA A 188 -13.81 22.90 12.75
N VAL A 189 -14.33 21.94 13.53
CA VAL A 189 -15.56 22.14 14.33
C VAL A 189 -15.33 23.07 15.53
N THR A 190 -14.13 23.08 16.11
CA THR A 190 -13.81 23.99 17.23
C THR A 190 -13.62 25.44 16.77
N ASP A 191 -13.16 25.68 15.54
CA ASP A 191 -12.98 27.03 15.02
C ASP A 191 -14.31 27.67 14.58
N GLU A 192 -15.23 26.91 13.97
CA GLU A 192 -16.60 27.39 13.68
C GLU A 192 -17.41 27.66 14.96
N GLY A 193 -17.26 26.83 15.99
CA GLY A 193 -17.88 27.05 17.30
C GLY A 193 -17.36 28.30 18.03
N ARG A 194 -16.10 28.70 17.77
CA ARG A 194 -15.46 29.88 18.36
C ARG A 194 -15.81 31.17 17.61
N GLN A 195 -16.02 31.11 16.30
CA GLN A 195 -16.48 32.25 15.50
C GLN A 195 -17.97 32.57 15.71
N SER A 196 -18.80 31.56 15.98
CA SER A 196 -20.23 31.72 16.27
C SER A 196 -20.51 32.36 17.64
N THR A 197 -19.63 32.18 18.63
CA THR A 197 -19.83 32.65 20.01
C THR A 197 -19.11 33.96 20.37
N GLY A 198 -18.22 34.48 19.48
CA GLY A 198 -17.45 35.71 19.71
C GLY A 198 -18.13 37.02 19.30
N GLY A 199 -19.38 36.97 18.83
CA GLY A 199 -20.05 38.07 18.14
C GLY A 199 -21.25 38.68 18.86
N SER A 200 -21.22 38.91 20.17
CA SER A 200 -22.14 39.88 20.79
C SER A 200 -21.74 40.27 22.21
N ARG A 201 -21.06 41.42 22.34
CA ARG A 201 -21.22 42.41 23.42
C ARG A 201 -20.27 43.58 23.17
N ARG A 202 -20.75 44.57 22.40
CA ARG A 202 -20.45 45.99 22.63
C ARG A 202 -21.72 46.60 23.18
N TYR A 203 -21.67 47.11 24.40
CA TYR A 203 -22.15 48.38 24.93
C TYR A 203 -21.95 48.36 26.44
#